data_AF-A0A7X7JUB8-F1
#
_entry.id   AF-A0A7X7JUB8-F1
#
_cell.length_a   1.000
_cell.length_b   1.000
_cell.length_c   1.000
_cell.angle_alpha   90.00
_cell.angle_beta   90.00
_cell.angle_gamma   90.00
#
_symmetry.space_group_name_H-M   'P 1'
#
loop_
_entity.id
_entity.type
_entity.pdbx_description
1 polymer ?
#
loop_
_entity_poly.entity_id
_entity_poly.type
_entity_poly.pdbx_seq_one_letter_code
_entity_poly.pdbx_strand_id
1 'polypeptide(L)'
;VGLGYLTLDRAAPTLSGGETQRLRLAAQLGSNLRGVCYVLDEPTIGLHLADVDQLLALLDRLVDAGKSVIVIEHHQAVMAHADWIIDLGPGAGHDGGRVVFEGTPADLVEARSTITGEHLARYVGIRAPSGKGS
;
A
#
# COMPACT_ATOMS: atom_id res chain seq x y z
N VAL A 1 16.51 -13.43 -1.15
CA VAL A 1 15.65 -12.79 -0.13
C VAL A 1 16.57 -12.00 0.77
N GLY A 2 16.54 -10.66 0.74
CA GLY A 2 17.47 -9.76 1.43
C GLY A 2 17.35 -9.78 2.96
N LEU A 3 17.49 -10.97 3.56
CA LEU A 3 17.40 -11.25 4.99
C LEU A 3 18.69 -11.95 5.47
N GLY A 4 19.84 -11.54 4.93
CA GLY A 4 21.15 -12.12 5.26
C GLY A 4 21.67 -11.81 6.66
N TYR A 5 20.93 -11.06 7.48
CA TYR A 5 21.34 -10.62 8.82
C TYR A 5 20.43 -11.14 9.95
N LEU A 6 19.41 -11.95 9.66
CA LEU A 6 18.61 -12.60 10.69
C LEU A 6 19.16 -14.00 10.93
N THR A 7 20.02 -14.12 11.94
CA THR A 7 20.36 -15.42 12.50
C THR A 7 19.09 -16.00 13.15
N LEU A 8 18.87 -17.31 12.98
CA LEU A 8 17.69 -18.09 13.41
C LEU A 8 17.48 -18.14 14.95
N ASP A 9 18.21 -17.31 15.68
CA ASP A 9 18.48 -17.39 17.12
C ASP A 9 18.00 -16.14 17.88
N ARG A 10 17.34 -15.18 17.20
CA ARG A 10 16.73 -14.04 17.89
C ARG A 10 15.32 -14.36 18.40
N ALA A 11 15.13 -14.27 19.71
CA ALA A 11 13.81 -14.42 20.33
C ALA A 11 12.81 -13.38 19.78
N ALA A 12 11.58 -13.84 19.53
CA ALA A 12 10.46 -13.09 18.96
C ALA A 12 10.05 -11.75 19.63
N PRO A 13 10.38 -11.38 20.90
CA PRO A 13 9.87 -10.15 21.49
C PRO A 13 10.67 -8.86 21.15
N THR A 14 11.68 -8.90 20.26
CA THR A 14 12.47 -7.70 19.89
C THR A 14 12.16 -7.13 18.51
N LEU A 15 11.17 -7.70 17.82
CA LEU A 15 10.79 -7.26 16.48
C LEU A 15 9.79 -6.10 16.58
N SER A 16 10.03 -5.05 15.80
CA SER A 16 9.04 -4.02 15.51
C SER A 16 7.78 -4.64 14.88
N GLY A 17 6.64 -3.95 14.97
CA GLY A 17 5.41 -4.38 14.30
C GLY A 17 5.64 -4.64 12.81
N GLY A 18 6.43 -3.78 12.17
CA GLY A 18 6.88 -3.91 10.81
C GLY A 18 7.68 -5.17 10.49
N GLU A 19 8.67 -5.50 11.31
CA GLU A 19 9.46 -6.73 11.14
C GLU A 19 8.62 -7.98 11.33
N THR A 20 7.71 -7.98 12.31
CA THR A 20 6.76 -9.08 12.53
C THR A 20 5.84 -9.25 11.33
N GLN A 21 5.33 -8.16 10.77
CA GLN A 21 4.46 -8.18 9.61
C GLN A 21 5.19 -8.67 8.36
N ARG A 22 6.41 -8.17 8.10
CA ARG A 22 7.25 -8.66 7.01
C ARG A 22 7.56 -10.15 7.14
N LEU A 23 7.87 -10.62 8.35
CA LEU A 23 8.12 -12.05 8.61
C LEU A 23 6.88 -12.89 8.29
N ARG A 24 5.68 -12.42 8.67
CA ARG A 24 4.41 -13.08 8.34
C ARG A 24 4.18 -13.15 6.83
N LEU A 25 4.36 -12.04 6.11
CA LEU A 25 4.21 -12.02 4.65
C LEU A 25 5.25 -12.91 3.95
N ALA A 26 6.50 -12.90 4.41
CA ALA A 26 7.56 -13.75 3.88
C ALA A 26 7.27 -15.24 4.10
N ALA A 27 6.68 -15.63 5.24
CA ALA A 27 6.26 -17.01 5.48
C ALA A 27 5.14 -17.44 4.50
N GLN A 28 4.23 -16.53 4.13
CA GLN A 28 3.16 -16.80 3.18
C GLN A 28 3.66 -17.00 1.75
N LEU A 29 4.74 -16.31 1.36
CA LEU A 29 5.43 -16.56 0.08
C LEU A 29 6.00 -17.98 -0.03
N GLY A 30 6.37 -18.60 1.10
CA GLY A 30 6.83 -19.99 1.16
C GLY A 30 5.71 -21.02 1.00
N SER A 31 4.45 -20.60 1.01
CA SER A 31 3.30 -21.50 0.83
C SER A 31 2.99 -21.70 -0.66
N ASN A 32 2.85 -22.97 -1.07
CA ASN A 32 2.46 -23.35 -2.43
C ASN A 32 0.95 -23.17 -2.72
N LEU A 33 0.24 -22.39 -1.89
CA LEU A 33 -1.18 -22.11 -2.07
C LEU A 33 -1.39 -21.13 -3.23
N ARG A 34 -2.25 -21.48 -4.18
CA ARG A 34 -2.67 -20.63 -5.30
C ARG A 34 -4.12 -20.20 -5.10
N GLY A 35 -4.49 -19.02 -5.62
CA GLY A 35 -5.86 -18.50 -5.49
C GLY A 35 -6.22 -18.01 -4.08
N VAL A 36 -5.22 -17.70 -3.25
CA VAL A 36 -5.43 -17.09 -1.93
C VAL A 36 -5.60 -15.58 -2.11
N CYS A 37 -6.61 -15.02 -1.45
CA CYS A 37 -6.79 -13.57 -1.31
C CYS A 37 -6.31 -13.14 0.07
N TYR A 38 -5.29 -12.28 0.12
CA TYR A 38 -4.81 -11.66 1.35
C TYR A 38 -5.49 -10.32 1.54
N VAL A 39 -5.97 -10.04 2.75
CA VAL A 39 -6.51 -8.73 3.14
C VAL A 39 -5.60 -8.19 4.25
N LEU A 40 -4.99 -7.04 4.01
CA LEU A 40 -4.03 -6.40 4.91
C LEU A 40 -4.59 -5.06 5.39
N ASP A 41 -4.59 -4.87 6.70
CA ASP A 41 -5.05 -3.64 7.34
C ASP A 41 -3.85 -2.78 7.74
N GLU A 42 -3.69 -1.65 7.06
CA GLU A 42 -2.62 -0.65 7.21
C GLU A 42 -1.21 -1.24 7.46
N PRO A 43 -0.68 -2.05 6.51
CA PRO A 43 0.60 -2.72 6.65
C PRO A 43 1.82 -1.80 6.76
N THR A 44 1.66 -0.50 6.50
CA THR A 44 2.73 0.49 6.68
C THR A 44 2.80 1.10 8.08
N ILE A 45 1.84 0.81 8.98
CA ILE A 45 1.86 1.36 10.36
C ILE A 45 3.18 1.02 11.04
N GLY A 46 3.86 2.06 11.54
CA GLY A 46 5.11 1.91 12.29
C GLY A 46 6.29 1.48 11.43
N LEU A 47 6.17 1.48 10.10
CA LEU A 47 7.28 1.31 9.18
C LEU A 47 8.05 2.62 8.99
N HIS A 48 9.38 2.49 8.94
CA HIS A 48 10.23 3.56 8.44
C HIS A 48 10.04 3.68 6.91
N LEU A 49 10.15 4.89 6.35
CA LEU A 49 10.01 5.15 4.90
C LEU A 49 10.86 4.21 4.04
N ALA A 50 12.11 3.96 4.46
CA ALA A 50 13.03 3.04 3.76
C ALA A 50 12.56 1.57 3.72
N ASP A 51 11.64 1.17 4.61
CA ASP A 51 11.09 -0.18 4.66
C ASP A 51 9.81 -0.34 3.83
N VAL A 52 9.20 0.76 3.39
CA VAL A 52 7.98 0.74 2.56
C VAL A 52 8.28 0.09 1.21
N ASP A 53 9.39 0.44 0.56
CA ASP A 53 9.80 -0.16 -0.71
C ASP A 53 9.99 -1.69 -0.61
N GLN A 54 10.48 -2.17 0.54
CA GLN A 54 10.63 -3.60 0.78
C GLN A 54 9.28 -4.29 0.98
N LEU A 55 8.33 -3.63 1.65
CA LEU A 55 6.96 -4.12 1.77
C LEU A 55 6.32 -4.22 0.39
N LEU A 56 6.40 -3.17 -0.43
CA LEU A 56 5.86 -3.16 -1.80
C LEU A 56 6.42 -4.32 -2.63
N ALA A 57 7.74 -4.52 -2.59
CA ALA A 57 8.37 -5.66 -3.27
C ALA A 57 7.90 -7.03 -2.75
N LEU A 58 7.48 -7.15 -1.48
CA LEU A 58 6.89 -8.39 -0.97
C LEU A 58 5.45 -8.58 -1.46
N LEU A 59 4.66 -7.50 -1.57
CA LEU A 59 3.31 -7.53 -2.11
C LEU A 59 3.33 -7.94 -3.58
N ASP A 60 4.23 -7.37 -4.39
CA ASP A 60 4.42 -7.74 -5.80
C ASP A 60 4.70 -9.23 -5.95
N ARG A 61 5.61 -9.76 -5.13
CA ARG A 61 5.93 -11.18 -5.15
C ARG A 61 4.76 -12.08 -4.76
N LEU A 62 3.82 -11.60 -3.94
CA LEU A 62 2.60 -12.35 -3.64
C LEU A 62 1.70 -12.38 -4.87
N VAL A 63 1.52 -11.24 -5.53
CA VAL A 63 0.73 -11.11 -6.77
C VAL A 63 1.32 -11.98 -7.89
N ASP A 64 2.62 -11.87 -8.14
CA ASP A 64 3.36 -12.68 -9.11
C ASP A 64 3.24 -14.19 -8.86
N ALA A 65 3.08 -14.59 -7.59
CA ALA A 65 2.84 -15.97 -7.19
C ALA A 65 1.39 -16.45 -7.41
N GLY A 66 0.55 -15.66 -8.07
CA GLY A 66 -0.84 -15.97 -8.39
C GLY A 66 -1.80 -15.82 -7.19
N LYS A 67 -1.49 -14.89 -6.29
CA LYS A 67 -2.35 -14.53 -5.15
C LYS A 67 -2.96 -13.15 -5.41
N SER A 68 -4.11 -12.88 -4.80
CA SER A 68 -4.69 -11.53 -4.79
C SER A 68 -4.37 -10.86 -3.46
N VAL A 69 -4.13 -9.55 -3.49
CA VAL A 69 -3.85 -8.75 -2.30
C VAL A 69 -4.79 -7.55 -2.29
N ILE A 70 -5.52 -7.39 -1.20
CA ILE A 70 -6.33 -6.21 -0.89
C ILE A 70 -5.65 -5.53 0.29
N VAL A 71 -5.36 -4.24 0.14
CA VAL A 71 -4.69 -3.45 1.17
C VAL A 71 -5.56 -2.26 1.54
N ILE A 72 -5.83 -2.10 2.83
CA ILE A 72 -6.40 -0.88 3.40
C ILE A 72 -5.22 0.01 3.76
N GLU A 73 -5.10 1.16 3.11
CA GLU A 73 -3.95 2.05 3.28
C GLU A 73 -4.31 3.52 3.08
N HIS A 74 -3.48 4.36 3.68
CA HIS A 74 -3.46 5.80 3.47
C HIS A 74 -2.07 6.30 3.03
N HIS A 75 -1.07 5.40 2.94
CA HIS A 75 0.28 5.76 2.49
C HIS A 75 0.35 5.93 0.96
N GLN A 76 0.72 7.13 0.51
CA GLN A 76 0.70 7.52 -0.91
C GLN A 76 1.58 6.64 -1.80
N ALA A 77 2.72 6.15 -1.29
CA ALA A 77 3.58 5.21 -2.03
C ALA A 77 2.86 3.88 -2.34
N VAL A 78 2.03 3.37 -1.42
CA VAL A 78 1.27 2.13 -1.63
C VAL A 78 0.17 2.37 -2.65
N MET A 79 -0.54 3.50 -2.55
CA MET A 79 -1.56 3.89 -3.52
C MET A 79 -0.98 4.03 -4.93
N ALA A 80 0.17 4.71 -5.06
CA ALA A 80 0.83 4.91 -6.36
C ALA A 80 1.31 3.60 -7.00
N HIS A 81 1.60 2.59 -6.18
CA HIS A 81 2.08 1.27 -6.61
C HIS A 81 0.94 0.27 -6.89
N ALA A 82 -0.29 0.57 -6.49
CA ALA A 82 -1.42 -0.34 -6.64
C ALA A 82 -1.84 -0.51 -8.11
N ASP A 83 -2.28 -1.72 -8.48
CA ASP A 83 -2.89 -1.95 -9.80
C ASP A 83 -4.28 -1.30 -9.93
N TRP A 84 -5.00 -1.20 -8.80
CA TRP A 84 -6.37 -0.73 -8.72
C TRP A 84 -6.63 -0.06 -7.37
N ILE A 85 -7.38 1.04 -7.37
CA ILE A 85 -7.78 1.77 -6.17
C ILE A 85 -9.30 1.81 -6.09
N ILE A 86 -9.81 1.52 -4.88
CA ILE A 86 -11.19 1.79 -4.47
C ILE A 86 -11.12 2.85 -3.38
N ASP A 87 -11.67 4.04 -3.65
CA ASP A 87 -11.72 5.13 -2.68
C ASP A 87 -13.10 5.19 -2.02
N LEU A 88 -13.12 5.29 -0.70
CA LEU A 88 -14.34 5.26 0.11
C LEU A 88 -14.57 6.62 0.78
N GLY A 89 -15.79 7.14 0.69
CA GLY A 89 -16.12 8.44 1.26
C GLY A 89 -17.53 8.92 0.94
N PRO A 90 -17.79 10.25 0.90
CA PRO A 90 -16.85 11.36 1.08
C PRO A 90 -16.47 11.66 2.55
N GLY A 91 -17.19 11.10 3.52
CA GLY A 91 -16.93 11.27 4.95
C GLY A 91 -16.83 9.94 5.71
N ALA A 92 -16.84 10.02 7.04
CA ALA A 92 -16.88 8.84 7.92
C ALA A 92 -18.31 8.57 8.43
N GLY A 93 -18.57 7.36 8.91
CA GLY A 93 -19.86 7.01 9.51
C GLY A 93 -21.01 7.12 8.50
N HIS A 94 -22.07 7.85 8.86
CA HIS A 94 -23.26 8.02 8.00
C HIS A 94 -22.98 8.79 6.71
N ASP A 95 -21.91 9.61 6.69
CA ASP A 95 -21.49 10.38 5.52
C ASP A 95 -20.49 9.61 4.64
N GLY A 96 -20.18 8.37 5.01
CA GLY A 96 -19.27 7.49 4.30
C GLY A 96 -19.95 6.27 3.66
N GLY A 97 -19.15 5.21 3.49
CA GLY A 97 -19.64 3.91 3.01
C GLY A 97 -20.03 3.87 1.54
N ARG A 98 -19.62 4.87 0.75
CA ARG A 98 -19.83 4.90 -0.70
C ARG A 98 -18.49 4.78 -1.40
N VAL A 99 -18.48 4.01 -2.49
CA VAL A 99 -17.38 4.04 -3.45
C VAL A 99 -17.47 5.37 -4.19
N VAL A 100 -16.50 6.25 -3.96
CA VAL A 100 -16.43 7.58 -4.59
C VAL A 100 -15.48 7.60 -5.78
N PHE A 101 -14.60 6.59 -5.88
CA PHE A 101 -13.77 6.34 -7.05
C PHE A 101 -13.43 4.85 -7.13
N GLU A 102 -13.33 4.33 -8.36
CA GLU A 102 -12.84 3.00 -8.66
C GLU A 102 -12.09 3.05 -10.00
N GLY A 103 -10.82 2.62 -10.03
CA GLY A 103 -9.99 2.70 -11.23
C GLY A 103 -8.50 2.56 -10.94
N THR A 104 -7.65 2.91 -11.91
CA THR A 104 -6.20 2.88 -11.73
C THR A 104 -5.71 4.10 -10.93
N PRO A 105 -4.52 4.06 -10.31
CA PRO A 105 -3.94 5.25 -9.67
C PRO A 105 -3.79 6.45 -10.61
N ALA A 106 -3.50 6.19 -11.89
CA ALA A 106 -3.39 7.25 -12.90
C ALA A 106 -4.73 7.96 -13.13
N ASP A 107 -5.83 7.20 -13.24
CA ASP A 107 -7.18 7.76 -13.40
C ASP A 107 -7.57 8.60 -12.17
N LEU A 108 -7.22 8.14 -10.96
CA LEU A 108 -7.49 8.88 -9.72
C LEU A 108 -6.74 10.21 -9.68
N VAL A 109 -5.47 10.20 -10.10
CA VAL A 109 -4.61 11.39 -10.18
C VAL A 109 -5.10 12.38 -11.24
N GLU A 110 -5.59 11.90 -12.38
CA GLU A 110 -6.15 12.73 -13.44
C GLU A 110 -7.48 13.37 -13.00
N ALA A 111 -8.39 12.57 -12.43
CA ALA A 111 -9.71 13.02 -12.04
C ALA A 111 -9.68 14.06 -10.90
N ARG A 112 -8.80 13.88 -9.90
CA ARG A 112 -8.72 14.72 -8.68
C ARG A 112 -10.08 14.98 -8.02
N SER A 113 -11.00 14.04 -8.14
CA SER A 113 -12.39 14.18 -7.71
C SER A 113 -12.59 13.92 -6.21
N THR A 114 -11.57 13.42 -5.52
CA THR A 114 -11.60 13.06 -4.10
C THR A 114 -10.38 13.60 -3.37
N ILE A 115 -10.47 13.71 -2.04
CA ILE A 115 -9.34 14.11 -1.18
C ILE A 115 -8.14 13.19 -1.42
N THR A 116 -8.37 11.88 -1.52
CA THR A 116 -7.35 10.88 -1.84
C THR A 116 -6.67 11.19 -3.18
N GLY A 117 -7.44 11.48 -4.22
CA GLY A 117 -6.89 11.84 -5.54
C GLY A 117 -6.09 13.13 -5.55
N GLU A 118 -6.54 14.17 -4.83
CA GLU A 118 -5.77 15.42 -4.67
C GLU A 118 -4.43 15.21 -3.95
N HIS A 119 -4.42 14.36 -2.92
CA HIS A 119 -3.22 14.02 -2.16
C HIS A 119 -2.26 13.15 -2.98
N LEU A 120 -2.78 12.15 -3.70
CA LEU A 120 -1.99 11.27 -4.56
C LEU A 120 -1.38 12.05 -5.73
N ALA A 121 -2.14 12.95 -6.35
CA ALA A 121 -1.66 13.79 -7.44
C ALA A 121 -0.49 14.70 -6.99
N ARG A 122 -0.55 15.25 -5.78
CA ARG A 122 0.56 16.01 -5.19
C ARG A 122 1.80 15.15 -4.93
N TYR A 123 1.60 13.88 -4.58
CA TYR A 123 2.69 12.95 -4.29
C TYR A 123 3.44 12.51 -5.56
N VAL A 124 2.73 12.11 -6.63
CA VAL A 124 3.35 11.57 -7.84
C VAL A 124 4.05 12.62 -8.73
N GLY A 125 3.72 13.91 -8.59
CA GLY A 125 4.50 14.97 -9.21
C GLY A 125 3.82 16.33 -9.37
N ILE A 126 4.59 17.36 -9.01
CA ILE A 126 4.61 18.72 -9.60
C ILE A 126 3.60 19.74 -9.04
N ARG A 127 4.18 20.86 -8.57
CA ARG A 127 3.56 22.16 -8.21
C ARG A 127 2.41 22.48 -9.16
N ALA A 128 1.26 22.90 -8.60
CA ALA A 128 0.19 23.55 -9.36
C ALA A 128 0.79 24.50 -10.41
N PRO A 129 0.25 24.58 -11.65
CA PRO A 129 0.81 25.48 -12.65
C PRO A 129 0.91 26.86 -12.02
N SER A 130 2.14 27.38 -11.90
CA SER A 130 2.36 28.76 -11.48
C SER A 130 1.65 29.61 -12.51
N GLY A 131 0.51 30.18 -12.14
CA GLY A 131 -0.21 31.14 -12.97
C GLY A 131 0.78 32.21 -13.40
N LYS A 132 1.16 32.18 -14.69
CA LYS A 132 1.81 33.33 -15.30
C LYS A 132 0.72 34.38 -15.40
N GLY A 133 0.96 35.50 -14.74
CA GLY A 133 0.21 36.72 -14.94
C GLY A 133 0.14 37.05 -16.43
N SER A 134 -1.02 37.57 -16.81
CA SER A 134 -1.22 38.49 -17.91
C SER A 134 -2.39 39.36 -17.50
#